data_AF-A0AAD5PZD6-F1
#
_entry.id   AF-A0AAD5PZD6-F1
#
_cell.length_a   1.000
_cell.length_b   1.000
_cell.length_c   1.000
_cell.angle_alpha   90.00
_cell.angle_beta   90.00
_cell.angle_gamma   90.00
#
_symmetry.space_group_name_H-M   'P 1'
#
loop_
_entity.id
_entity.type
_entity.pdbx_description
1 polymer ?
#
loop_
_entity_poly.entity_id
_entity_poly.type
_entity_poly.pdbx_seq_one_letter_code
_entity_poly.pdbx_strand_id
1 'polypeptide(L)'
;MLTADLMCYLVWVVVQETENVQLNSTNADVDPKPSLRRLRLGVRAIFEYLQALEKYSTIEESDSSKNKFSQCVEEWISQLHHELLAMNELRQLFLLQLRHFDHEFQSHQCLCDIICANHALLLTLERAVQQPQYSVSFHLNNHLNQFCTKTVMSRYGSALEEFRTNDYFVNESIFTMLRRVGCDLGRLDLLCQPIILRPLSKIWQEDFEICDDWHDLIERLVRKFTEDLLNDCEMVYPHTSKQGSPDRESYQLMVESDQQPLDTLAEEFASDHDPFTGTYGYIVKSLIRQLTDVGFNKQLGWIQSSLLTACATRLGTYGGQEFLYSVCCSCVAMKIPCPIVPWTELEASGLRSERFRFLLQLMGLIPQFSQFFFYPKIPSEWSADVLYSFALLFGPIPDHVDFDLTLVKEVNLPILPHF
;
A
#
# COMPACT_ATOMS: atom_id res chain seq x y z
N MET A 1 -2.05 -22.87 15.47
CA MET A 1 -0.62 -22.80 15.12
C MET A 1 -0.47 -21.65 14.15
N LEU A 2 0.51 -20.75 14.34
CA LEU A 2 0.76 -19.65 13.40
C LEU A 2 1.41 -20.22 12.13
N THR A 3 0.98 -19.78 10.96
CA THR A 3 1.52 -20.19 9.67
C THR A 3 1.62 -18.99 8.74
N ALA A 4 2.47 -19.04 7.72
CA ALA A 4 2.45 -18.04 6.66
C ALA A 4 1.11 -18.01 5.91
N ASP A 5 0.49 -19.16 5.66
CA ASP A 5 -0.84 -19.23 5.01
C ASP A 5 -1.91 -18.41 5.73
N LEU A 6 -1.90 -18.44 7.07
CA LEU A 6 -2.82 -17.62 7.85
C LEU A 6 -2.54 -16.12 7.64
N MET A 7 -1.27 -15.73 7.61
CA MET A 7 -0.90 -14.35 7.31
C MET A 7 -1.30 -13.95 5.88
N CYS A 8 -1.07 -14.81 4.89
CA CYS A 8 -1.49 -14.59 3.50
C CYS A 8 -2.99 -14.32 3.40
N TYR A 9 -3.78 -15.16 4.07
CA TYR A 9 -5.23 -15.00 4.12
C TYR A 9 -5.62 -13.67 4.78
N LEU A 10 -5.00 -13.30 5.90
CA LEU A 10 -5.28 -12.03 6.57
C LEU A 10 -4.93 -10.82 5.72
N VAL A 11 -3.78 -10.83 5.03
CA VAL A 11 -3.39 -9.78 4.08
C VAL A 11 -4.45 -9.64 2.98
N TRP A 12 -4.87 -10.75 2.37
CA TRP A 12 -5.91 -10.76 1.35
C TRP A 12 -7.24 -10.21 1.89
N VAL A 13 -7.69 -10.63 3.08
CA VAL A 13 -8.92 -10.13 3.72
C VAL A 13 -8.86 -8.61 3.91
N VAL A 14 -7.76 -8.08 4.45
CA VAL A 14 -7.64 -6.63 4.69
C VAL A 14 -7.68 -5.85 3.38
N VAL A 15 -7.03 -6.33 2.32
CA VAL A 15 -7.09 -5.72 0.98
C VAL A 15 -8.52 -5.70 0.42
N GLN A 16 -9.23 -6.83 0.50
CA GLN A 16 -10.62 -6.92 0.05
C GLN A 16 -11.55 -5.99 0.83
N GLU A 17 -11.41 -5.94 2.17
CA GLU A 17 -12.24 -5.06 2.98
C GLU A 17 -11.91 -3.59 2.79
N THR A 18 -10.67 -3.25 2.40
CA THR A 18 -10.30 -1.87 2.04
C THR A 18 -11.09 -1.42 0.81
N GLU A 19 -11.13 -2.26 -0.23
CA GLU A 19 -11.95 -2.00 -1.42
C GLU A 19 -13.44 -1.89 -1.06
N ASN A 20 -13.97 -2.82 -0.25
CA ASN A 20 -15.37 -2.79 0.16
C ASN A 20 -15.73 -1.53 0.96
N VAL A 21 -14.87 -1.09 1.88
CA VAL A 21 -15.08 0.15 2.64
C VAL A 21 -15.20 1.33 1.69
N GLN A 22 -14.28 1.45 0.72
CA GLN A 22 -14.25 2.58 -0.20
C GLN A 22 -15.47 2.59 -1.12
N LEU A 23 -15.83 1.45 -1.69
CA LEU A 23 -17.03 1.32 -2.52
C LEU A 23 -18.32 1.61 -1.71
N ASN A 24 -18.43 1.07 -0.49
CA ASN A 24 -19.62 1.27 0.34
C ASN A 24 -19.73 2.70 0.89
N SER A 25 -18.61 3.37 1.16
CA SER A 25 -18.62 4.78 1.61
C SER A 25 -19.11 5.74 0.52
N THR A 26 -18.88 5.41 -0.76
CA THR A 26 -19.38 6.21 -1.89
C THR A 26 -20.84 5.96 -2.24
N ASN A 27 -21.41 4.83 -1.78
CA ASN A 27 -22.78 4.45 -2.09
C ASN A 27 -23.72 4.74 -0.91
N ALA A 28 -24.55 5.78 -1.04
CA ALA A 28 -25.46 6.23 0.01
C ALA A 28 -26.48 5.16 0.47
N ASP A 29 -26.75 4.14 -0.35
CA ASP A 29 -27.73 3.09 -0.05
C ASP A 29 -27.14 1.90 0.73
N VAL A 30 -25.82 1.83 0.91
CA VAL A 30 -25.13 0.70 1.57
C VAL A 30 -24.57 1.14 2.91
N ASP A 31 -24.88 0.43 4.00
CA ASP A 31 -24.25 0.68 5.29
C ASP A 31 -22.76 0.26 5.24
N PRO A 32 -21.80 1.19 5.41
CA PRO A 32 -20.37 0.85 5.37
C PRO A 32 -19.88 0.19 6.67
N LYS A 33 -20.66 0.20 7.76
CA LYS A 33 -20.25 -0.32 9.08
C LYS A 33 -19.79 -1.78 9.08
N PRO A 34 -20.42 -2.73 8.36
CA PRO A 34 -19.97 -4.11 8.33
C PRO A 34 -18.58 -4.27 7.72
N SER A 35 -18.29 -3.60 6.59
CA SER A 35 -16.97 -3.62 5.96
C SER A 35 -15.91 -2.93 6.81
N LEU A 36 -16.26 -1.79 7.44
CA LEU A 36 -15.37 -1.11 8.39
C LEU A 36 -15.00 -2.02 9.58
N ARG A 37 -15.98 -2.75 10.12
CA ARG A 37 -15.74 -3.70 11.20
C ARG A 37 -14.83 -4.85 10.76
N ARG A 38 -15.07 -5.44 9.59
CA ARG A 38 -14.24 -6.54 9.07
C ARG A 38 -12.82 -6.07 8.78
N LEU A 39 -12.65 -4.89 8.19
CA LEU A 39 -11.34 -4.26 7.97
C LEU A 39 -10.56 -4.15 9.28
N ARG A 40 -11.18 -3.52 10.29
CA ARG A 40 -10.56 -3.34 11.61
C ARG A 40 -10.22 -4.67 12.27
N LEU A 41 -11.11 -5.66 12.21
CA LEU A 41 -10.85 -7.00 12.77
C LEU A 41 -9.70 -7.71 12.04
N GLY A 42 -9.58 -7.56 10.72
CA GLY A 42 -8.47 -8.09 9.94
C GLY A 42 -7.14 -7.47 10.36
N VAL A 43 -7.08 -6.14 10.47
CA VAL A 43 -5.90 -5.41 10.97
C VAL A 43 -5.53 -5.88 12.38
N ARG A 44 -6.52 -6.00 13.27
CA ARG A 44 -6.29 -6.48 14.64
C ARG A 44 -5.81 -7.93 14.66
N ALA A 45 -6.34 -8.80 13.82
CA ALA A 45 -5.88 -10.19 13.74
C ALA A 45 -4.41 -10.29 13.29
N ILE A 46 -3.97 -9.44 12.35
CA ILE A 46 -2.54 -9.35 11.97
C ILE A 46 -1.71 -8.88 13.16
N PHE A 47 -2.16 -7.86 13.88
CA PHE A 47 -1.47 -7.39 15.09
C PHE A 47 -1.32 -8.49 16.15
N GLU A 48 -2.41 -9.21 16.47
CA GLU A 48 -2.38 -10.31 17.46
C GLU A 48 -1.50 -11.48 16.98
N TYR A 49 -1.47 -11.76 15.67
CA TYR A 49 -0.54 -12.73 15.09
C TYR A 49 0.91 -12.34 15.38
N LEU A 50 1.27 -11.08 15.10
CA LEU A 50 2.63 -10.58 15.28
C LEU A 50 3.02 -10.58 16.77
N GLN A 51 2.12 -10.17 17.65
CA GLN A 51 2.34 -10.25 19.10
C GLN A 51 2.50 -11.69 19.60
N ALA A 52 1.76 -12.64 19.03
CA ALA A 52 1.91 -14.05 19.39
C ALA A 52 3.28 -14.57 18.95
N LEU A 53 3.71 -14.27 17.72
CA LEU A 53 5.04 -14.64 17.21
C LEU A 53 6.16 -14.03 18.07
N GLU A 54 6.01 -12.77 18.46
CA GLU A 54 6.91 -12.06 19.36
C GLU A 54 7.05 -12.77 20.72
N LYS A 55 5.92 -13.12 21.34
CA LYS A 55 5.91 -13.87 22.61
C LYS A 55 6.62 -15.21 22.50
N TYR A 56 6.39 -15.95 21.42
CA TYR A 56 7.10 -17.22 21.19
C TYR A 56 8.61 -17.01 21.05
N SER A 57 9.04 -15.91 20.43
CA SER A 57 10.46 -15.55 20.29
C SER A 57 11.11 -15.19 21.63
N THR A 58 10.38 -14.54 22.55
CA THR A 58 10.94 -14.22 23.89
C THR A 58 11.03 -15.44 24.81
N ILE A 59 10.13 -16.42 24.65
CA ILE A 59 10.18 -17.67 25.43
C ILE A 59 11.45 -18.45 25.08
N GLU A 60 11.85 -18.46 23.81
CA GLU A 60 13.11 -19.03 23.32
C GLU A 60 14.32 -18.48 24.08
N GLU A 61 14.46 -17.16 24.22
CA GLU A 61 15.63 -16.54 24.87
C GLU A 61 15.77 -16.94 26.35
N SER A 62 14.67 -17.33 27.00
CA SER A 62 14.61 -17.63 28.42
C SER A 62 14.84 -19.11 28.79
N ASP A 63 14.63 -20.05 27.85
CA ASP A 63 14.71 -21.49 28.13
C ASP A 63 16.11 -22.05 27.84
N SER A 64 16.95 -22.10 28.87
CA SER A 64 18.30 -22.69 28.80
C SER A 64 18.32 -24.22 28.61
N SER A 65 17.15 -24.89 28.63
CA SER A 65 17.04 -26.35 28.52
C SER A 65 16.70 -26.79 27.09
N LYS A 66 17.73 -26.93 26.25
CA LYS A 66 17.59 -27.38 24.84
C LYS A 66 17.12 -28.84 24.74
N ASN A 67 15.81 -29.06 24.85
CA ASN A 67 15.17 -30.31 24.50
C ASN A 67 14.77 -30.30 23.01
N LYS A 68 14.54 -31.48 22.41
CA LYS A 68 14.21 -31.60 20.97
C LYS A 68 12.96 -30.80 20.56
N PHE A 69 12.06 -30.52 21.49
CA PHE A 69 10.85 -29.76 21.23
C PHE A 69 11.15 -28.26 21.09
N SER A 70 12.01 -27.70 21.96
CA SER A 70 12.45 -26.28 21.86
C SER A 70 13.16 -26.02 20.53
N GLN A 71 14.02 -26.93 20.06
CA GLN A 71 14.69 -26.78 18.76
C GLN A 71 13.71 -26.76 17.57
N CYS A 72 12.67 -27.59 17.59
CA CYS A 72 11.65 -27.59 16.53
C CYS A 72 10.86 -26.28 16.49
N VAL A 73 10.59 -25.69 17.67
CA VAL A 73 9.93 -24.38 17.79
C VAL A 73 10.84 -23.26 17.30
N GLU A 74 12.15 -23.31 17.61
CA GLU A 74 13.17 -22.36 17.13
C GLU A 74 13.25 -22.34 15.58
N GLU A 75 13.33 -23.52 14.97
CA GLU A 75 13.36 -23.67 13.51
C GLU A 75 12.08 -23.12 12.87
N TRP A 76 10.92 -23.39 13.47
CA TRP A 76 9.62 -22.89 13.01
C TRP A 76 9.50 -21.36 13.13
N ILE A 77 9.91 -20.75 14.25
CA ILE A 77 9.90 -19.30 14.43
C ILE A 77 10.83 -18.62 13.42
N SER A 78 12.04 -19.18 13.24
CA SER A 78 13.02 -18.66 12.29
C SER A 78 12.49 -18.71 10.85
N GLN A 79 11.83 -19.81 10.48
CA GLN A 79 11.18 -19.95 9.19
C GLN A 79 10.06 -18.92 9.00
N LEU A 80 9.19 -18.73 9.99
CA LEU A 80 8.12 -17.74 9.92
C LEU A 80 8.68 -16.32 9.76
N HIS A 81 9.72 -15.94 10.52
CA HIS A 81 10.36 -14.64 10.35
C HIS A 81 10.90 -14.45 8.94
N HIS A 82 11.52 -15.48 8.36
CA HIS A 82 12.01 -15.43 6.98
C HIS A 82 10.87 -15.23 5.97
N GLU A 83 9.78 -15.98 6.11
CA GLU A 83 8.61 -15.87 5.23
C GLU A 83 7.96 -14.49 5.34
N LEU A 84 7.74 -13.97 6.57
CA LEU A 84 7.20 -12.63 6.80
C LEU A 84 8.12 -11.54 6.24
N LEU A 85 9.44 -11.70 6.38
CA LEU A 85 10.41 -10.78 5.81
C LEU A 85 10.33 -10.75 4.28
N ALA A 86 10.00 -11.86 3.63
CA ALA A 86 9.83 -11.95 2.19
C ALA A 86 8.47 -11.42 1.69
N MET A 87 7.41 -11.44 2.52
CA MET A 87 6.06 -10.95 2.17
C MET A 87 6.01 -9.44 1.87
N ASN A 88 6.19 -9.05 0.60
CA ASN A 88 6.13 -7.63 0.22
C ASN A 88 4.75 -7.01 0.46
N GLU A 89 3.68 -7.73 0.16
CA GLU A 89 2.31 -7.23 0.32
C GLU A 89 1.97 -6.94 1.78
N LEU A 90 2.48 -7.74 2.73
CA LEU A 90 2.33 -7.47 4.16
C LEU A 90 3.01 -6.15 4.56
N ARG A 91 4.26 -5.94 4.12
CA ARG A 91 5.00 -4.69 4.38
C ARG A 91 4.28 -3.47 3.81
N GLN A 92 3.70 -3.61 2.63
CA GLN A 92 2.98 -2.52 1.97
C GLN A 92 1.55 -2.31 2.49
N LEU A 93 0.98 -3.30 3.19
CA LEU A 93 -0.41 -3.28 3.64
C LEU A 93 -0.71 -2.07 4.53
N PHE A 94 0.12 -1.78 5.52
CA PHE A 94 -0.15 -0.68 6.45
C PHE A 94 0.07 0.70 5.82
N LEU A 95 1.02 0.83 4.88
CA LEU A 95 1.16 2.02 4.05
C LEU A 95 -0.09 2.25 3.19
N LEU A 96 -0.63 1.19 2.60
CA LEU A 96 -1.90 1.24 1.87
C LEU A 96 -3.05 1.68 2.78
N GLN A 97 -3.18 1.10 3.98
CA GLN A 97 -4.21 1.48 4.96
C GLN A 97 -4.10 2.93 5.41
N LEU A 98 -2.89 3.41 5.74
CA LEU A 98 -2.68 4.79 6.18
C LEU A 98 -3.01 5.80 5.07
N ARG A 99 -2.69 5.46 3.82
CA ARG A 99 -3.07 6.28 2.66
C ARG A 99 -4.58 6.30 2.44
N HIS A 100 -5.27 5.17 2.55
CA HIS A 100 -6.72 5.12 2.37
C HIS A 100 -7.54 5.52 3.59
N PHE A 101 -6.89 5.83 4.71
CA PHE A 101 -7.60 6.20 5.93
C PHE A 101 -8.40 7.49 5.74
N ASP A 102 -9.69 7.44 6.05
CA ASP A 102 -10.61 8.59 5.99
C ASP A 102 -11.33 8.79 7.33
N HIS A 103 -11.18 9.98 7.92
CA HIS A 103 -11.80 10.35 9.19
C HIS A 103 -13.32 10.48 9.11
N GLU A 104 -13.90 10.67 7.92
CA GLU A 104 -15.36 10.75 7.76
C GLU A 104 -16.04 9.40 8.03
N PHE A 105 -15.37 8.30 7.68
CA PHE A 105 -15.94 6.94 7.74
C PHE A 105 -15.24 6.03 8.76
N GLN A 106 -13.94 6.20 8.99
CA GLN A 106 -13.16 5.36 9.88
C GLN A 106 -12.92 6.03 11.23
N SER A 107 -13.11 5.27 12.31
CA SER A 107 -12.93 5.78 13.66
C SER A 107 -11.46 5.98 14.03
N HIS A 108 -11.22 6.83 15.03
CA HIS A 108 -9.90 7.01 15.64
C HIS A 108 -9.29 5.67 16.10
N GLN A 109 -10.09 4.80 16.71
CA GLN A 109 -9.62 3.47 17.12
C GLN A 109 -9.11 2.62 15.95
N CYS A 110 -9.72 2.73 14.77
CA CYS A 110 -9.24 2.03 13.58
C CYS A 110 -7.84 2.54 13.17
N LEU A 111 -7.61 3.85 13.26
CA LEU A 111 -6.31 4.44 12.99
C LEU A 111 -5.24 3.94 13.97
N CYS A 112 -5.56 3.93 15.27
CA CYS A 112 -4.66 3.41 16.30
C CYS A 112 -4.35 1.92 16.09
N ASP A 113 -5.35 1.10 15.73
CA ASP A 113 -5.14 -0.32 15.42
C ASP A 113 -4.19 -0.50 14.21
N ILE A 114 -4.31 0.32 13.16
CA ILE A 114 -3.39 0.32 11.99
C ILE A 114 -1.98 0.71 12.42
N ILE A 115 -1.83 1.78 13.21
CA ILE A 115 -0.52 2.27 13.68
C ILE A 115 0.18 1.22 14.55
N CYS A 116 -0.55 0.61 15.49
CA CYS A 116 -0.05 -0.46 16.35
C CYS A 116 0.36 -1.70 15.56
N ALA A 117 -0.45 -2.10 14.58
CA ALA A 117 -0.15 -3.23 13.70
C ALA A 117 1.11 -2.98 12.86
N ASN A 118 1.26 -1.77 12.32
CA ASN A 118 2.46 -1.36 11.60
C ASN A 118 3.69 -1.40 12.52
N HIS A 119 3.59 -0.83 13.72
CA HIS A 119 4.69 -0.82 14.67
C HIS A 119 5.13 -2.23 15.07
N ALA A 120 4.17 -3.13 15.38
CA ALA A 120 4.47 -4.53 15.65
C ALA A 120 5.19 -5.21 14.47
N LEU A 121 4.75 -4.95 13.23
CA LEU A 121 5.42 -5.50 12.05
C LEU A 121 6.86 -4.98 11.93
N LEU A 122 7.08 -3.68 12.13
CA LEU A 122 8.42 -3.09 12.04
C LEU A 122 9.37 -3.71 13.08
N LEU A 123 8.92 -3.94 14.31
CA LEU A 123 9.71 -4.63 15.33
C LEU A 123 10.04 -6.08 14.92
N THR A 124 9.05 -6.81 14.39
CA THR A 124 9.26 -8.18 13.87
C THR A 124 10.29 -8.21 12.73
N LEU A 125 10.21 -7.25 11.79
CA LEU A 125 11.16 -7.13 10.69
C LEU A 125 12.56 -6.72 11.17
N GLU A 126 12.65 -5.78 12.11
CA GLU A 126 13.93 -5.36 12.72
C GLU A 126 14.66 -6.54 13.36
N ARG A 127 13.95 -7.39 14.11
CA ARG A 127 14.53 -8.60 14.68
C ARG A 127 14.98 -9.59 13.61
N ALA A 128 14.16 -9.82 12.58
CA ALA A 128 14.49 -10.76 11.50
C ALA A 128 15.79 -10.34 10.78
N VAL A 129 15.99 -9.04 10.55
CA VAL A 129 17.17 -8.48 9.87
C VAL A 129 18.44 -8.57 10.72
N GLN A 130 18.32 -8.53 12.05
CA GLN A 130 19.48 -8.70 12.95
C GLN A 130 20.12 -10.09 12.84
N GLN A 131 19.39 -11.08 12.31
CA GLN A 131 19.98 -12.38 12.03
C GLN A 131 20.89 -12.29 10.78
N PRO A 132 22.18 -12.71 10.88
CA PRO A 132 23.17 -12.53 9.81
C PRO A 132 22.74 -13.11 8.45
N GLN A 133 21.92 -14.17 8.49
CA GLN A 133 21.46 -14.92 7.33
C GLN A 133 20.50 -14.12 6.42
N TYR A 134 19.84 -13.09 6.95
CA TYR A 134 18.76 -12.36 6.25
C TYR A 134 19.06 -10.87 6.00
N SER A 135 20.17 -10.35 6.55
CA SER A 135 20.55 -8.94 6.44
C SER A 135 20.76 -8.42 4.99
N VAL A 136 20.99 -9.31 4.03
CA VAL A 136 21.29 -8.93 2.63
C VAL A 136 20.03 -8.75 1.79
N SER A 137 18.89 -9.38 2.16
CA SER A 137 17.69 -9.42 1.32
C SER A 137 16.72 -8.26 1.53
N PHE A 138 16.79 -7.57 2.69
CA PHE A 138 15.85 -6.50 3.02
C PHE A 138 16.54 -5.32 3.71
N HIS A 139 16.33 -4.12 3.15
CA HIS A 139 16.80 -2.87 3.74
C HIS A 139 15.63 -2.13 4.39
N LEU A 140 15.54 -2.20 5.72
CA LEU A 140 14.51 -1.52 6.50
C LEU A 140 14.38 -0.02 6.17
N ASN A 141 15.51 0.68 6.00
CA ASN A 141 15.50 2.10 5.65
C ASN A 141 14.81 2.38 4.30
N ASN A 142 14.94 1.49 3.32
CA ASN A 142 14.23 1.64 2.04
C ASN A 142 12.72 1.48 2.21
N HIS A 143 12.29 0.62 3.13
CA HIS A 143 10.88 0.49 3.48
C HIS A 143 10.37 1.71 4.26
N LEU A 144 11.08 2.14 5.30
CA LEU A 144 10.71 3.30 6.12
C LEU A 144 10.62 4.60 5.30
N ASN A 145 11.47 4.77 4.28
CA ASN A 145 11.40 5.91 3.36
C ASN A 145 10.03 6.07 2.67
N GLN A 146 9.26 4.98 2.51
CA GLN A 146 7.93 5.04 1.89
C GLN A 146 6.88 5.72 2.79
N PHE A 147 7.14 5.83 4.09
CA PHE A 147 6.30 6.57 5.04
C PHE A 147 6.59 8.07 5.05
N CYS A 148 7.66 8.53 4.38
CA CYS A 148 8.06 9.94 4.34
C CYS A 148 7.19 10.79 3.40
N THR A 149 5.88 10.80 3.63
CA THR A 149 4.91 11.62 2.91
C THR A 149 4.06 12.42 3.89
N LYS A 150 3.61 13.61 3.48
CA LYS A 150 2.82 14.49 4.34
C LYS A 150 1.54 13.81 4.81
N THR A 151 0.89 13.09 3.90
CA THR A 151 -0.34 12.36 4.16
C THR A 151 -0.16 11.30 5.23
N VAL A 152 0.84 10.42 5.10
CA VAL A 152 1.08 9.38 6.10
C VAL A 152 1.44 10.00 7.46
N MET A 153 2.33 11.00 7.50
CA MET A 153 2.70 11.68 8.74
C MET A 153 1.54 12.43 9.39
N SER A 154 0.61 12.98 8.60
CA SER A 154 -0.60 13.61 9.12
C SER A 154 -1.49 12.62 9.87
N ARG A 155 -1.55 11.35 9.45
CA ARG A 155 -2.29 10.29 10.16
C ARG A 155 -1.71 10.01 11.54
N TYR A 156 -0.39 9.95 11.65
CA TYR A 156 0.29 9.86 12.94
C TYR A 156 0.02 11.11 13.81
N GLY A 157 0.01 12.31 13.22
CA GLY A 157 -0.37 13.55 13.90
C GLY A 157 -1.81 13.53 14.43
N SER A 158 -2.77 13.12 13.61
CA SER A 158 -4.18 12.99 14.01
C SER A 158 -4.36 11.98 15.15
N ALA A 159 -3.65 10.87 15.13
CA ALA A 159 -3.67 9.90 16.23
C ALA A 159 -3.10 10.47 17.53
N LEU A 160 -2.10 11.35 17.42
CA LEU A 160 -1.45 12.00 18.56
C LEU A 160 -2.32 13.09 19.22
N GLU A 161 -3.38 13.58 18.56
CA GLU A 161 -4.30 14.54 19.19
C GLU A 161 -4.95 14.01 20.47
N GLU A 162 -5.13 12.69 20.55
CA GLU A 162 -5.72 11.97 21.68
C GLU A 162 -4.67 11.38 22.65
N PHE A 163 -3.44 11.93 22.69
CA PHE A 163 -2.32 11.38 23.48
C PHE A 163 -2.65 11.09 24.97
N ARG A 164 -3.60 11.81 25.57
CA ARG A 164 -4.01 11.60 26.98
C ARG A 164 -4.88 10.36 27.19
N THR A 165 -5.67 10.00 26.18
CA THR A 165 -6.61 8.88 26.22
C THR A 165 -6.06 7.64 25.53
N ASN A 166 -5.06 7.82 24.67
CA ASN A 166 -4.27 6.73 24.10
C ASN A 166 -3.60 5.90 25.21
N ASP A 167 -3.54 4.59 25.00
CA ASP A 167 -2.66 3.76 25.81
C ASP A 167 -1.19 4.06 25.52
N TYR A 168 -0.31 3.60 26.42
CA TYR A 168 1.12 3.82 26.30
C TYR A 168 1.68 3.26 24.98
N PHE A 169 1.21 2.10 24.54
CA PHE A 169 1.72 1.42 23.36
C PHE A 169 1.35 2.14 22.06
N VAL A 170 0.17 2.74 21.99
CA VAL A 170 -0.26 3.61 20.88
C VAL A 170 0.65 4.83 20.81
N ASN A 171 0.85 5.54 21.92
CA ASN A 171 1.73 6.70 21.95
C ASN A 171 3.17 6.32 21.57
N GLU A 172 3.69 5.21 22.07
CA GLU A 172 5.00 4.67 21.70
C GLU A 172 5.11 4.38 20.21
N SER A 173 4.10 3.71 19.64
CA SER A 173 4.05 3.41 18.22
C SER A 173 4.09 4.68 17.36
N ILE A 174 3.40 5.74 17.81
CA ILE A 174 3.38 7.04 17.13
C ILE A 174 4.75 7.72 17.23
N PHE A 175 5.26 7.90 18.44
CA PHE A 175 6.52 8.60 18.68
C PHE A 175 7.71 7.90 18.03
N THR A 176 7.73 6.57 18.07
CA THR A 176 8.75 5.77 17.37
C THR A 176 8.74 6.10 15.89
N MET A 177 7.57 6.12 15.25
CA MET A 177 7.49 6.42 13.83
C MET A 177 7.88 7.86 13.50
N LEU A 178 7.43 8.83 14.29
CA LEU A 178 7.83 10.24 14.14
C LEU A 178 9.35 10.39 14.28
N ARG A 179 9.97 9.72 15.26
CA ARG A 179 11.44 9.72 15.42
C ARG A 179 12.15 9.07 14.24
N ARG A 180 11.69 7.90 13.77
CA ARG A 180 12.29 7.23 12.59
C ARG A 180 12.27 8.16 11.37
N VAL A 181 11.16 8.83 11.10
CA VAL A 181 11.04 9.73 9.94
C VAL A 181 11.82 11.03 10.16
N GLY A 182 11.64 11.68 11.32
CA GLY A 182 12.25 12.96 11.62
C GLY A 182 13.76 12.87 11.82
N CYS A 183 14.20 12.00 12.72
CA CYS A 183 15.59 11.89 13.13
C CYS A 183 16.38 10.95 12.21
N ASP A 184 15.95 9.68 12.09
CA ASP A 184 16.78 8.66 11.44
C ASP A 184 16.86 8.87 9.91
N LEU A 185 15.75 9.30 9.29
CA LEU A 185 15.69 9.62 7.86
C LEU A 185 15.90 11.11 7.54
N GLY A 186 16.08 11.94 8.57
CA GLY A 186 16.35 13.37 8.40
C GLY A 186 15.18 14.19 7.83
N ARG A 187 13.94 13.67 7.89
CA ARG A 187 12.75 14.31 7.32
C ARG A 187 11.93 15.10 8.34
N LEU A 188 12.60 15.87 9.19
CA LEU A 188 11.95 16.75 10.17
C LEU A 188 11.00 17.77 9.50
N ASP A 189 11.23 18.11 8.22
CA ASP A 189 10.33 18.98 7.42
C ASP A 189 8.89 18.44 7.36
N LEU A 190 8.72 17.12 7.33
CA LEU A 190 7.40 16.48 7.32
C LEU A 190 6.70 16.52 8.68
N LEU A 191 7.45 16.74 9.76
CA LEU A 191 6.90 16.81 11.12
C LEU A 191 6.49 18.23 11.51
N CYS A 192 6.97 19.24 10.78
CA CYS A 192 6.60 20.64 10.94
C CYS A 192 5.17 20.97 10.44
N GLN A 193 4.28 19.97 10.39
CA GLN A 193 2.87 20.15 10.04
C GLN A 193 2.07 20.56 11.28
N PRO A 194 1.10 21.49 11.19
CA PRO A 194 0.29 21.92 12.34
C PRO A 194 -0.41 20.77 13.08
N ILE A 195 -0.87 19.75 12.35
CA ILE A 195 -1.53 18.55 12.92
C ILE A 195 -0.60 17.73 13.84
N ILE A 196 0.72 17.87 13.69
CA ILE A 196 1.73 17.21 14.53
C ILE A 196 2.26 18.18 15.59
N LEU A 197 2.58 19.42 15.20
CA LEU A 197 3.14 20.42 16.12
C LEU A 197 2.16 20.79 17.25
N ARG A 198 0.86 20.87 16.97
CA ARG A 198 -0.16 21.20 17.97
C ARG A 198 -0.18 20.20 19.13
N PRO A 199 -0.33 18.87 18.92
CA PRO A 199 -0.29 17.92 20.03
C PRO A 199 1.07 17.88 20.72
N LEU A 200 2.20 17.95 20.00
CA LEU A 200 3.53 17.99 20.64
C LEU A 200 3.71 19.23 21.54
N SER A 201 3.21 20.39 21.11
CA SER A 201 3.22 21.60 21.93
C SER A 201 2.37 21.45 23.19
N LYS A 202 1.23 20.74 23.13
CA LYS A 202 0.39 20.48 24.31
C LYS A 202 1.08 19.53 25.29
N ILE A 203 1.71 18.46 24.77
CA ILE A 203 2.50 17.51 25.56
C ILE A 203 3.60 18.26 26.32
N TRP A 204 4.33 19.13 25.63
CA TRP A 204 5.39 19.96 26.23
C TRP A 204 4.86 20.95 27.28
N GLN A 205 3.70 21.58 27.05
CA GLN A 205 3.14 22.57 27.98
C GLN A 205 2.53 21.96 29.24
N GLU A 206 2.06 20.71 29.16
CA GLU A 206 1.34 20.04 30.24
C GLU A 206 2.24 19.18 31.14
N ASP A 207 3.56 19.21 30.92
CA ASP A 207 4.54 18.36 31.60
C ASP A 207 4.11 16.87 31.59
N PHE A 208 3.53 16.43 30.47
CA PHE A 208 3.04 15.07 30.33
C PHE A 208 4.23 14.09 30.36
N GLU A 209 4.14 13.06 31.19
CA GLU A 209 5.24 12.11 31.39
C GLU A 209 5.53 11.33 30.10
N ILE A 210 6.64 11.66 29.44
CA ILE A 210 7.17 10.96 28.28
C ILE A 210 8.63 10.57 28.54
N CYS A 211 9.13 9.56 27.82
CA CYS A 211 10.53 9.18 27.96
C CYS A 211 11.48 10.22 27.33
N ASP A 212 12.75 10.18 27.74
CA ASP A 212 13.79 11.13 27.29
C ASP A 212 13.91 11.17 25.75
N ASP A 213 13.79 10.02 25.09
CA ASP A 213 13.84 9.92 23.63
C ASP A 213 12.74 10.74 22.93
N TRP A 214 11.55 10.83 23.53
CA TRP A 214 10.42 11.60 22.98
C TRP A 214 10.59 13.10 23.27
N HIS A 215 11.09 13.44 24.46
CA HIS A 215 11.49 14.81 24.78
C HIS A 215 12.54 15.34 23.79
N ASP A 216 13.59 14.56 23.51
CA ASP A 216 14.65 14.90 22.55
C ASP A 216 14.11 15.12 21.13
N LEU A 217 13.07 14.39 20.73
CA LEU A 217 12.39 14.61 19.45
C LEU A 217 11.67 15.98 19.44
N ILE A 218 10.89 16.27 20.49
CA ILE A 218 10.13 17.52 20.58
C ILE A 218 11.08 18.73 20.59
N GLU A 219 12.14 18.68 21.40
CA GLU A 219 13.14 19.75 21.47
C GLU A 219 13.79 20.01 20.11
N ARG A 220 14.21 18.95 19.41
CA ARG A 220 14.79 19.07 18.06
C ARG A 220 13.80 19.67 17.07
N LEU A 221 12.53 19.30 17.14
CA LEU A 221 11.49 19.84 16.27
C LEU A 221 11.23 21.32 16.53
N VAL A 222 11.14 21.73 17.79
CA VAL A 222 10.95 23.14 18.17
C VAL A 222 12.13 23.99 17.69
N ARG A 223 13.37 23.51 17.86
CA ARG A 223 14.55 24.21 17.36
C ARG A 223 14.50 24.39 15.84
N LYS A 224 14.24 23.30 15.09
CA LYS A 224 14.14 23.39 13.62
C LYS A 224 13.02 24.32 13.17
N PHE A 225 11.84 24.22 13.77
CA PHE A 225 10.71 25.09 13.43
C PHE A 225 11.02 26.57 13.71
N THR A 226 11.75 26.87 14.78
CA THR A 226 12.20 28.22 15.09
C THR A 226 13.23 28.73 14.08
N GLU A 227 14.18 27.89 13.68
CA GLU A 227 15.16 28.21 12.63
C GLU A 227 14.46 28.51 11.29
N ASP A 228 13.49 27.68 10.90
CA ASP A 228 12.71 27.87 9.66
C ASP A 228 11.92 29.19 9.69
N LEU A 229 11.27 29.53 10.82
CA LEU A 229 10.56 30.81 10.99
C LEU A 229 11.49 32.03 10.94
N LEU A 230 12.71 31.91 11.48
CA LEU A 230 13.70 32.98 11.44
C LEU A 230 14.22 33.20 10.03
N ASN A 231 14.42 32.12 9.26
CA ASN A 231 14.82 32.18 7.85
C ASN A 231 13.72 32.78 6.97
N ASP A 232 12.45 32.45 7.21
CA ASP A 232 11.31 33.04 6.49
C ASP A 232 11.13 34.55 6.78
N CYS A 233 11.57 35.02 7.95
CA CYS A 233 11.53 36.44 8.32
C CYS A 233 12.55 37.32 7.56
N GLU A 234 13.58 36.75 6.94
CA GLU A 234 14.60 37.54 6.23
C GLU A 234 14.21 37.94 4.79
N MET A 235 13.07 37.48 4.26
CA MET A 235 12.65 37.74 2.87
C MET A 235 11.17 38.09 2.74
N VAL A 236 10.75 39.29 3.17
CA VAL A 236 9.40 39.81 2.89
C VAL A 236 9.46 41.08 2.04
N TYR A 237 9.23 40.91 0.72
CA TYR A 237 8.53 41.90 -0.09
C TYR A 237 7.12 41.38 -0.41
N PRO A 238 6.08 42.24 -0.39
CA PRO A 238 4.70 41.79 -0.40
C PRO A 238 4.25 41.42 -1.82
N HIS A 239 4.01 40.13 -2.05
CA HIS A 239 3.06 39.69 -3.06
C HIS A 239 1.92 38.93 -2.42
N THR A 240 0.74 39.54 -2.53
CA THR A 240 -0.57 38.98 -2.21
C THR A 240 -0.84 37.74 -3.07
N SER A 241 -0.88 36.57 -2.44
CA SER A 241 -1.58 35.40 -2.97
C SER A 241 -2.54 34.87 -1.91
N LYS A 242 -3.82 34.79 -2.28
CA LYS A 242 -4.95 34.39 -1.44
C LYS A 242 -4.70 32.99 -0.85
N GLN A 243 -4.78 32.88 0.48
CA GLN A 243 -4.89 31.60 1.18
C GLN A 243 -6.20 30.92 0.78
N GLY A 244 -6.08 29.79 0.08
CA GLY A 244 -7.12 28.77 0.01
C GLY A 244 -6.97 27.83 1.20
N SER A 245 -8.10 27.55 1.86
CA SER A 245 -8.27 26.52 2.89
C SER A 245 -7.73 25.15 2.42
N PRO A 246 -6.84 24.47 3.16
CA PRO A 246 -6.36 23.14 2.79
C PRO A 246 -7.19 22.06 3.52
N ASP A 247 -8.49 22.01 3.28
CA ASP A 247 -9.36 20.94 3.77
C ASP A 247 -10.31 20.56 2.64
N ARG A 248 -9.83 19.73 1.68
CA ARG A 248 -10.64 18.87 0.78
C ARG A 248 -9.87 18.08 -0.29
N GLU A 249 -8.55 18.22 -0.44
CA GLU A 249 -7.80 17.48 -1.49
C GLU A 249 -7.27 16.10 -1.05
N SER A 250 -7.66 15.59 0.13
CA SER A 250 -7.31 14.23 0.54
C SER A 250 -8.44 13.26 0.18
N TYR A 251 -8.22 12.50 -0.89
CA TYR A 251 -8.96 11.29 -1.26
C TYR A 251 -10.44 11.41 -1.63
N GLN A 252 -10.86 12.53 -2.22
CA GLN A 252 -11.87 12.45 -3.28
C GLN A 252 -11.24 11.78 -4.52
N LEU A 253 -11.00 10.48 -4.42
CA LEU A 253 -10.98 9.59 -5.55
C LEU A 253 -12.36 8.93 -5.58
N MET A 254 -13.03 9.11 -6.71
CA MET A 254 -14.36 8.56 -7.04
C MET A 254 -15.52 9.39 -6.49
N VAL A 255 -15.74 10.53 -7.14
CA VAL A 255 -17.00 11.18 -7.53
C VAL A 255 -16.65 12.67 -7.68
N GLU A 256 -16.90 13.22 -8.87
CA GLU A 256 -16.49 14.56 -9.36
C GLU A 256 -15.12 14.58 -10.09
N SER A 257 -15.11 14.03 -11.31
CA SER A 257 -14.22 14.55 -12.36
C SER A 257 -14.91 15.75 -13.03
N ASP A 258 -14.16 16.84 -13.22
CA ASP A 258 -14.45 17.78 -14.30
C ASP A 258 -14.32 17.00 -15.61
N GLN A 259 -15.48 16.64 -16.17
CA GLN A 259 -15.60 15.78 -17.34
C GLN A 259 -15.08 16.51 -18.58
N GLN A 260 -13.94 16.09 -19.13
CA GLN A 260 -13.96 15.81 -20.56
C GLN A 260 -14.63 14.43 -20.71
N PRO A 261 -15.77 14.31 -21.39
CA PRO A 261 -16.42 13.03 -21.56
C PRO A 261 -15.43 12.03 -22.15
N LEU A 262 -15.35 10.83 -21.57
CA LEU A 262 -14.55 9.71 -22.07
C LEU A 262 -14.85 9.44 -23.57
N ASP A 263 -16.08 9.76 -23.98
CA ASP A 263 -16.55 9.77 -25.36
C ASP A 263 -15.68 10.63 -26.28
N THR A 264 -15.13 11.75 -25.81
CA THR A 264 -14.25 12.64 -26.59
C THR A 264 -12.92 11.97 -26.94
N LEU A 265 -12.33 11.21 -26.02
CA LEU A 265 -11.10 10.45 -26.29
C LEU A 265 -11.40 9.27 -27.23
N ALA A 266 -12.52 8.57 -27.03
CA ALA A 266 -12.96 7.52 -27.94
C ALA A 266 -13.22 8.06 -29.37
N GLU A 267 -13.84 9.24 -29.48
CA GLU A 267 -14.08 9.95 -30.74
C GLU A 267 -12.78 10.45 -31.41
N GLU A 268 -11.82 10.97 -30.65
CA GLU A 268 -10.49 11.33 -31.16
C GLU A 268 -9.79 10.13 -31.82
N PHE A 269 -9.90 8.93 -31.23
CA PHE A 269 -9.32 7.70 -31.78
C PHE A 269 -10.19 7.02 -32.85
N ALA A 270 -11.50 7.28 -32.88
CA ALA A 270 -12.44 6.74 -33.87
C ALA A 270 -12.46 7.52 -35.19
N SER A 271 -11.98 8.77 -35.19
CA SER A 271 -12.08 9.66 -36.37
C SER A 271 -11.20 9.28 -37.57
N ASP A 272 -10.27 8.32 -37.45
CA ASP A 272 -9.28 8.06 -38.51
C ASP A 272 -9.16 6.59 -39.01
N HIS A 273 -9.75 5.57 -38.37
CA HIS A 273 -9.45 4.17 -38.75
C HIS A 273 -10.62 3.15 -38.70
N ASP A 274 -10.60 2.24 -39.68
CA ASP A 274 -11.59 1.20 -40.03
C ASP A 274 -11.82 0.13 -38.91
N PRO A 275 -13.01 -0.50 -38.79
CA PRO A 275 -13.46 -1.14 -37.54
C PRO A 275 -13.28 -2.68 -37.45
N PHE A 276 -12.24 -3.28 -38.04
CA PHE A 276 -12.01 -4.74 -37.90
C PHE A 276 -10.59 -5.09 -37.45
N THR A 277 -10.50 -5.61 -36.22
CA THR A 277 -9.44 -6.46 -35.58
C THR A 277 -7.96 -6.03 -35.62
N GLY A 278 -7.50 -5.23 -36.57
CA GLY A 278 -6.16 -4.61 -36.58
C GLY A 278 -6.06 -3.33 -35.75
N THR A 279 -7.20 -2.70 -35.47
CA THR A 279 -7.30 -1.36 -34.87
C THR A 279 -7.07 -1.37 -33.36
N TYR A 280 -7.60 -2.37 -32.65
CA TYR A 280 -7.49 -2.47 -31.19
C TYR A 280 -6.04 -2.58 -30.71
N GLY A 281 -5.27 -3.51 -31.28
CA GLY A 281 -3.86 -3.69 -30.92
C GLY A 281 -3.00 -2.47 -31.25
N TYR A 282 -3.34 -1.73 -32.31
CA TYR A 282 -2.69 -0.47 -32.66
C TYR A 282 -3.00 0.64 -31.65
N ILE A 283 -4.28 0.82 -31.27
CA ILE A 283 -4.71 1.82 -30.27
C ILE A 283 -4.01 1.57 -28.94
N VAL A 284 -4.02 0.33 -28.44
CA VAL A 284 -3.37 -0.03 -27.18
C VAL A 284 -1.87 0.27 -27.22
N LYS A 285 -1.17 -0.13 -28.30
CA LYS A 285 0.27 0.16 -28.47
C LYS A 285 0.56 1.67 -28.57
N SER A 286 -0.30 2.42 -29.27
CA SER A 286 -0.20 3.88 -29.37
C SER A 286 -0.34 4.55 -28.00
N LEU A 287 -1.34 4.15 -27.21
CA LEU A 287 -1.55 4.67 -25.85
C LEU A 287 -0.40 4.34 -24.91
N ILE A 288 0.12 3.11 -24.96
CA ILE A 288 1.30 2.71 -24.17
C ILE A 288 2.50 3.60 -24.52
N ARG A 289 2.73 3.87 -25.81
CA ARG A 289 3.80 4.77 -26.25
C ARG A 289 3.60 6.21 -25.74
N GLN A 290 2.40 6.76 -25.85
CA GLN A 290 2.10 8.10 -25.36
C GLN A 290 2.29 8.20 -23.83
N LEU A 291 1.81 7.21 -23.07
CA LEU A 291 2.00 7.14 -21.63
C LEU A 291 3.49 7.03 -21.26
N THR A 292 4.25 6.26 -22.03
CA THR A 292 5.72 6.15 -21.90
C THR A 292 6.40 7.50 -22.11
N ASP A 293 6.03 8.22 -23.17
CA ASP A 293 6.56 9.55 -23.51
C ASP A 293 6.27 10.60 -22.42
N VAL A 294 5.13 10.47 -21.71
CA VAL A 294 4.73 11.34 -20.59
C VAL A 294 5.34 10.86 -19.24
N GLY A 295 6.03 9.72 -19.21
CA GLY A 295 6.79 9.26 -18.05
C GLY A 295 6.12 8.18 -17.18
N PHE A 296 5.05 7.53 -17.64
CA PHE A 296 4.33 6.48 -16.89
C PHE A 296 5.03 5.10 -16.90
N ASN A 297 6.32 5.04 -17.26
CA ASN A 297 7.10 3.80 -17.41
C ASN A 297 6.99 2.87 -16.19
N LYS A 298 7.10 3.41 -14.98
CA LYS A 298 7.05 2.62 -13.74
C LYS A 298 5.65 2.06 -13.47
N GLN A 299 4.60 2.83 -13.76
CA GLN A 299 3.21 2.41 -13.62
C GLN A 299 2.84 1.36 -14.67
N LEU A 300 3.31 1.50 -15.90
CA LEU A 300 3.15 0.48 -16.95
C LEU A 300 3.87 -0.82 -16.57
N GLY A 301 5.11 -0.72 -16.07
CA GLY A 301 5.86 -1.87 -15.56
C GLY A 301 5.17 -2.56 -14.37
N TRP A 302 4.50 -1.81 -13.50
CA TRP A 302 3.69 -2.37 -12.40
C TRP A 302 2.51 -3.20 -12.92
N ILE A 303 1.79 -2.73 -13.94
CA ILE A 303 0.72 -3.51 -14.57
C ILE A 303 1.28 -4.78 -15.21
N GLN A 304 2.38 -4.67 -15.96
CA GLN A 304 3.06 -5.82 -16.55
C GLN A 304 3.47 -6.86 -15.49
N SER A 305 4.11 -6.41 -14.41
CA SER A 305 4.51 -7.27 -13.30
C SER A 305 3.30 -7.96 -12.67
N SER A 306 2.19 -7.25 -12.47
CA SER A 306 0.98 -7.82 -11.88
C SER A 306 0.37 -8.93 -12.77
N LEU A 307 0.40 -8.75 -14.10
CA LEU A 307 -0.03 -9.76 -15.06
C LEU A 307 0.89 -10.99 -15.04
N LEU A 308 2.21 -10.79 -14.96
CA LEU A 308 3.19 -11.88 -14.90
C LEU A 308 3.11 -12.65 -13.58
N THR A 309 2.92 -11.97 -12.44
CA THR A 309 2.66 -12.61 -11.16
C THR A 309 1.41 -13.48 -11.24
N ALA A 310 0.30 -12.95 -11.77
CA ALA A 310 -0.92 -13.73 -11.95
C ALA A 310 -0.72 -14.93 -12.91
N CYS A 311 0.17 -14.79 -13.90
CA CYS A 311 0.52 -15.85 -14.82
C CYS A 311 1.23 -16.99 -14.10
N ALA A 312 2.28 -16.67 -13.33
CA ALA A 312 3.01 -17.62 -12.49
C ALA A 312 2.11 -18.34 -11.49
N THR A 313 1.21 -17.60 -10.83
CA THR A 313 0.24 -18.16 -9.88
C THR A 313 -0.70 -19.16 -10.55
N ARG A 314 -1.17 -18.87 -11.78
CA ARG A 314 -2.04 -19.80 -12.53
C ARG A 314 -1.31 -21.04 -13.03
N LEU A 315 -0.01 -20.95 -13.27
CA LEU A 315 0.86 -22.08 -13.58
C LEU A 315 1.22 -22.90 -12.34
N GLY A 316 0.91 -22.40 -11.14
CA GLY A 316 1.19 -23.07 -9.87
C GLY A 316 2.64 -22.98 -9.42
N THR A 317 3.42 -22.01 -9.93
CA THR A 317 4.87 -21.94 -9.61
C THR A 317 5.14 -21.64 -8.13
N TYR A 318 4.24 -20.92 -7.46
CA TYR A 318 4.39 -20.54 -6.05
C TYR A 318 3.92 -21.61 -5.05
N GLY A 319 3.80 -22.88 -5.44
CA GLY A 319 3.43 -23.95 -4.50
C GLY A 319 4.42 -24.03 -3.32
N GLY A 320 3.94 -23.77 -2.10
CA GLY A 320 4.76 -23.68 -0.89
C GLY A 320 5.51 -22.34 -0.71
N GLN A 321 5.26 -21.36 -1.57
CA GLN A 321 5.81 -20.01 -1.53
C GLN A 321 4.73 -18.94 -1.77
N GLU A 322 3.47 -19.27 -1.47
CA GLU A 322 2.30 -18.42 -1.70
C GLU A 322 2.39 -17.09 -0.94
N PHE A 323 3.22 -17.04 0.12
CA PHE A 323 3.53 -15.82 0.87
C PHE A 323 4.16 -14.71 0.05
N LEU A 324 4.83 -15.01 -1.06
CA LEU A 324 5.40 -13.97 -1.91
C LEU A 324 4.33 -13.08 -2.54
N TYR A 325 3.14 -13.64 -2.82
CA TYR A 325 2.04 -12.98 -3.53
C TYR A 325 0.67 -13.38 -2.94
N SER A 326 0.53 -13.16 -1.63
CA SER A 326 -0.63 -13.55 -0.81
C SER A 326 -1.98 -13.23 -1.44
N VAL A 327 -2.16 -12.01 -1.97
CA VAL A 327 -3.41 -11.55 -2.57
C VAL A 327 -3.71 -12.35 -3.84
N CYS A 328 -2.73 -12.47 -4.75
CA CYS A 328 -2.91 -13.14 -6.02
C CYS A 328 -3.16 -14.65 -5.84
N CYS A 329 -2.34 -15.32 -5.01
CA CYS A 329 -2.49 -16.74 -4.68
C CYS A 329 -3.88 -17.03 -4.07
N SER A 330 -4.33 -16.20 -3.13
CA SER A 330 -5.66 -16.35 -2.51
C SER A 330 -6.79 -16.19 -3.53
N CYS A 331 -6.72 -15.18 -4.40
CA CYS A 331 -7.72 -14.96 -5.45
C CYS A 331 -7.81 -16.13 -6.45
N VAL A 332 -6.67 -16.67 -6.89
CA VAL A 332 -6.63 -17.82 -7.79
C VAL A 332 -7.22 -19.07 -7.12
N ALA A 333 -6.85 -19.34 -5.87
CA ALA A 333 -7.39 -20.47 -5.10
C ALA A 333 -8.91 -20.39 -4.94
N MET A 334 -9.46 -19.17 -4.75
CA MET A 334 -10.89 -18.92 -4.60
C MET A 334 -11.64 -18.73 -5.93
N LYS A 335 -10.93 -18.71 -7.08
CA LYS A 335 -11.48 -18.45 -8.43
C LYS A 335 -12.22 -17.11 -8.56
N ILE A 336 -11.73 -16.09 -7.87
CA ILE A 336 -12.27 -14.73 -7.93
C ILE A 336 -11.33 -13.80 -8.72
N PRO A 337 -11.82 -12.68 -9.28
CA PRO A 337 -10.98 -11.69 -9.93
C PRO A 337 -9.89 -11.17 -8.98
N CYS A 338 -8.66 -11.04 -9.48
CA CYS A 338 -7.51 -10.62 -8.68
C CYS A 338 -7.35 -9.09 -8.77
N PRO A 339 -7.41 -8.34 -7.66
CA PRO A 339 -7.19 -6.90 -7.70
C PRO A 339 -5.72 -6.59 -8.01
N ILE A 340 -5.50 -5.55 -8.81
CA ILE A 340 -4.19 -4.94 -9.07
C ILE A 340 -4.06 -3.77 -8.10
N VAL A 341 -3.47 -4.05 -6.93
CA VAL A 341 -3.39 -3.12 -5.81
C VAL A 341 -2.25 -2.12 -6.02
N PRO A 342 -2.49 -0.80 -5.93
CA PRO A 342 -1.44 0.22 -6.01
C PRO A 342 -0.72 0.36 -4.66
N TRP A 343 0.21 -0.55 -4.39
CA TRP A 343 0.98 -0.63 -3.15
C TRP A 343 1.79 0.64 -2.84
N THR A 344 2.18 1.41 -3.84
CA THR A 344 2.93 2.67 -3.70
C THR A 344 2.16 3.89 -4.20
N GLU A 345 2.56 5.09 -3.77
CA GLU A 345 1.95 6.34 -4.26
C GLU A 345 2.18 6.56 -5.75
N LEU A 346 3.31 6.05 -6.27
CA LEU A 346 3.63 6.13 -7.68
C LEU A 346 2.66 5.28 -8.51
N GLU A 347 2.36 4.05 -8.09
CA GLU A 347 1.36 3.21 -8.75
C GLU A 347 -0.03 3.84 -8.67
N ALA A 348 -0.41 4.35 -7.49
CA ALA A 348 -1.67 5.06 -7.30
C ALA A 348 -1.79 6.32 -8.19
N SER A 349 -0.68 6.99 -8.50
CA SER A 349 -0.67 8.11 -9.45
C SER A 349 -1.06 7.70 -10.88
N GLY A 350 -0.76 6.46 -11.28
CA GLY A 350 -1.22 5.88 -12.54
C GLY A 350 -2.74 5.90 -12.62
N LEU A 351 -3.38 5.40 -11.56
CA LEU A 351 -4.83 5.36 -11.44
C LEU A 351 -5.49 6.73 -11.26
N ARG A 352 -4.76 7.85 -11.20
CA ARG A 352 -5.32 9.21 -11.26
C ARG A 352 -5.40 9.77 -12.69
N SER A 353 -4.64 9.20 -13.62
CA SER A 353 -4.61 9.63 -15.01
C SER A 353 -5.77 9.02 -15.81
N GLU A 354 -6.56 9.86 -16.48
CA GLU A 354 -7.64 9.42 -17.36
C GLU A 354 -7.14 8.55 -18.51
N ARG A 355 -6.02 8.92 -19.16
CA ARG A 355 -5.41 8.13 -20.24
C ARG A 355 -4.96 6.76 -19.76
N PHE A 356 -4.39 6.67 -18.57
CA PHE A 356 -3.97 5.40 -17.98
C PHE A 356 -5.18 4.52 -17.64
N ARG A 357 -6.24 5.10 -17.06
CA ARG A 357 -7.51 4.38 -16.82
C ARG A 357 -8.15 3.90 -18.11
N PHE A 358 -8.14 4.73 -19.17
CA PHE A 358 -8.68 4.36 -20.47
C PHE A 358 -7.94 3.15 -21.04
N LEU A 359 -6.60 3.13 -21.00
CA LEU A 359 -5.82 1.95 -21.37
C LEU A 359 -6.26 0.68 -20.61
N LEU A 360 -6.45 0.78 -19.29
CA LEU A 360 -6.88 -0.37 -18.48
C LEU A 360 -8.33 -0.82 -18.79
N GLN A 361 -9.21 0.11 -19.17
CA GLN A 361 -10.55 -0.21 -19.68
C GLN A 361 -10.47 -0.91 -21.04
N LEU A 362 -9.63 -0.42 -21.96
CA LEU A 362 -9.40 -1.09 -23.24
C LEU A 362 -8.94 -2.53 -23.02
N MET A 363 -8.12 -2.78 -22.00
CA MET A 363 -7.60 -4.09 -21.67
C MET A 363 -8.57 -4.96 -20.86
N GLY A 364 -9.69 -4.41 -20.38
CA GLY A 364 -10.70 -5.17 -19.62
C GLY A 364 -10.31 -5.41 -18.17
N LEU A 365 -9.30 -4.67 -17.69
CA LEU A 365 -8.90 -4.66 -16.30
C LEU A 365 -9.79 -3.72 -15.47
N ILE A 366 -10.47 -2.78 -16.13
CA ILE A 366 -11.50 -1.93 -15.51
C ILE A 366 -12.80 -2.13 -16.30
N PRO A 367 -13.96 -2.33 -15.65
CA PRO A 367 -15.23 -2.42 -16.35
C PRO A 367 -15.58 -1.11 -17.08
N GLN A 368 -16.06 -1.20 -18.33
CA GLN A 368 -16.34 -0.04 -19.19
C GLN A 368 -17.43 0.89 -18.64
N PHE A 369 -18.49 0.33 -18.05
CA PHE A 369 -19.65 1.09 -17.57
C PHE A 369 -19.72 1.21 -16.04
N SER A 370 -18.69 0.76 -15.31
CA SER A 370 -18.69 0.91 -13.86
C SER A 370 -18.12 2.26 -13.48
N GLN A 371 -18.99 3.16 -13.02
CA GLN A 371 -18.59 4.36 -12.29
C GLN A 371 -17.95 4.01 -10.92
N PHE A 372 -18.07 2.75 -10.49
CA PHE A 372 -17.67 2.26 -9.17
C PHE A 372 -16.73 1.05 -9.31
N PHE A 373 -15.44 1.32 -9.50
CA PHE A 373 -14.39 0.32 -9.28
C PHE A 373 -13.38 0.95 -8.34
N PHE A 374 -12.71 0.21 -7.47
CA PHE A 374 -11.64 0.78 -6.64
C PHE A 374 -10.27 0.38 -7.16
N TYR A 375 -10.04 -0.93 -7.31
CA TYR A 375 -8.86 -1.48 -7.96
C TYR A 375 -9.20 -2.04 -9.34
N PRO A 376 -8.32 -1.88 -10.35
CA PRO A 376 -8.39 -2.70 -11.55
C PRO A 376 -8.32 -4.18 -11.17
N LYS A 377 -8.98 -5.07 -11.91
CA LYS A 377 -9.04 -6.50 -11.62
C LYS A 377 -8.66 -7.33 -12.82
N ILE A 378 -7.82 -8.33 -12.58
CA ILE A 378 -7.54 -9.40 -13.54
C ILE A 378 -8.71 -10.40 -13.48
N PRO A 379 -9.46 -10.61 -14.58
CA PRO A 379 -10.56 -11.56 -14.61
C PRO A 379 -10.11 -12.98 -14.30
N SER A 380 -10.90 -13.74 -13.52
CA SER A 380 -10.53 -15.09 -13.08
C SER A 380 -10.55 -16.12 -14.22
N GLU A 381 -11.26 -15.82 -15.30
CA GLU A 381 -11.44 -16.66 -16.48
C GLU A 381 -10.24 -16.63 -17.44
N TRP A 382 -9.39 -15.61 -17.32
CA TRP A 382 -8.20 -15.52 -18.17
C TRP A 382 -7.26 -16.71 -17.89
N SER A 383 -6.63 -17.27 -18.93
CA SER A 383 -5.62 -18.31 -18.78
C SER A 383 -4.24 -17.70 -18.49
N ALA A 384 -3.23 -18.55 -18.22
CA ALA A 384 -1.84 -18.10 -18.16
C ALA A 384 -1.36 -17.51 -19.49
N ASP A 385 -1.73 -18.12 -20.62
CA ASP A 385 -1.41 -17.63 -21.98
C ASP A 385 -1.99 -16.24 -22.26
N VAL A 386 -3.24 -15.99 -21.84
CA VAL A 386 -3.88 -14.68 -22.02
C VAL A 386 -3.14 -13.60 -21.21
N LEU A 387 -2.78 -13.89 -19.95
CA LEU A 387 -2.01 -12.95 -19.13
C LEU A 387 -0.65 -12.65 -19.72
N TYR A 388 0.06 -13.69 -20.16
CA TYR A 388 1.36 -13.56 -20.80
C TYR A 388 1.26 -12.68 -22.05
N SER A 389 0.26 -12.91 -22.88
CA SER A 389 0.01 -12.13 -24.10
C SER A 389 -0.30 -10.66 -23.81
N PHE A 390 -1.08 -10.37 -22.75
CA PHE A 390 -1.30 -8.99 -22.31
C PHE A 390 -0.02 -8.34 -21.75
N ALA A 391 0.81 -9.09 -21.02
CA ALA A 391 2.06 -8.60 -20.46
C ALA A 391 3.07 -8.19 -21.57
N LEU A 392 3.08 -8.89 -22.70
CA LEU A 392 3.92 -8.56 -23.86
C LEU A 392 3.58 -7.20 -24.50
N LEU A 393 2.37 -6.67 -24.29
CA LEU A 393 2.00 -5.35 -24.83
C LEU A 393 2.77 -4.21 -24.17
N PHE A 394 3.22 -4.38 -22.92
CA PHE A 394 3.90 -3.34 -22.14
C PHE A 394 5.41 -3.26 -22.40
N GLY A 395 5.97 -4.21 -23.14
CA GLY A 395 7.40 -4.26 -23.44
C GLY A 395 7.99 -5.67 -23.33
N PRO A 396 9.32 -5.80 -23.40
CA PRO A 396 9.99 -7.08 -23.21
C PRO A 396 9.72 -7.62 -21.80
N ILE A 397 9.70 -8.95 -21.68
CA ILE A 397 9.60 -9.62 -20.39
C ILE A 397 10.92 -9.40 -19.62
N PRO A 398 10.87 -9.10 -18.31
CA PRO A 398 12.07 -9.01 -17.49
C PRO A 398 12.93 -10.29 -17.55
N ASP A 399 14.25 -10.15 -17.40
CA ASP A 399 15.20 -11.28 -17.47
C ASP A 399 14.91 -12.38 -16.43
N HIS A 400 14.23 -12.02 -15.33
CA HIS A 400 13.82 -12.93 -14.28
C HIS A 400 12.30 -12.90 -14.13
N VAL A 401 11.67 -14.03 -14.46
CA VAL A 401 10.25 -14.30 -14.20
C VAL A 401 10.12 -15.60 -13.41
N ASP A 402 9.08 -15.66 -12.58
CA ASP A 402 8.83 -16.76 -11.67
C ASP A 402 8.14 -17.96 -12.37
N PHE A 403 8.43 -18.22 -13.65
CA PHE A 403 7.94 -19.38 -14.39
C PHE A 403 8.77 -19.64 -15.66
N ASP A 404 8.73 -20.86 -16.15
CA ASP A 404 9.37 -21.23 -17.42
C ASP A 404 8.54 -20.71 -18.60
N LEU A 405 9.15 -19.87 -19.44
CA LEU A 405 8.53 -19.29 -20.63
C LEU A 405 8.04 -20.34 -21.64
N THR A 406 8.54 -21.57 -21.60
CA THR A 406 8.07 -22.67 -22.46
C THR A 406 6.66 -23.16 -22.10
N LEU A 407 6.16 -22.81 -20.90
CA LEU A 407 4.83 -23.19 -20.41
C LEU A 407 3.71 -22.29 -20.93
N VAL A 408 4.05 -21.17 -21.58
CA VAL A 408 3.09 -20.19 -22.09
C VAL A 408 3.28 -19.94 -23.57
N LYS A 409 2.21 -19.51 -24.23
CA LYS A 409 2.22 -19.14 -25.65
C LYS A 409 1.51 -17.82 -25.87
N GLU A 410 1.99 -17.04 -26.82
CA GLU A 410 1.27 -15.86 -27.30
C GLU A 410 -0.02 -16.30 -27.99
N VAL A 411 -1.14 -15.74 -27.55
CA VAL A 411 -2.49 -16.02 -28.06
C VAL A 411 -3.18 -14.74 -28.48
N ASN A 412 -4.16 -14.87 -29.38
CA ASN A 412 -5.03 -13.75 -29.72
C ASN A 412 -5.80 -13.31 -28.48
N LEU A 413 -5.64 -12.05 -28.12
CA LEU A 413 -6.27 -11.47 -26.95
C LEU A 413 -7.80 -11.45 -27.11
N PRO A 414 -8.56 -11.74 -26.03
CA PRO A 414 -10.01 -11.65 -26.09
C PRO A 414 -10.41 -10.22 -26.46
N ILE A 415 -11.08 -10.07 -27.61
CA ILE A 415 -11.70 -8.80 -27.99
C ILE A 415 -12.79 -8.54 -26.95
N LEU A 416 -12.64 -7.49 -26.15
CA LEU A 416 -13.72 -7.08 -25.27
C LEU A 416 -14.90 -6.66 -26.15
N PRO A 417 -16.08 -7.26 -25.97
CA PRO A 417 -17.23 -6.92 -26.79
C PRO A 417 -17.62 -5.47 -26.50
N HIS A 418 -17.67 -4.68 -27.58
CA HIS A 418 -18.14 -3.30 -27.66
C HIS A 418 -17.15 -2.22 -27.20
N PHE A 419 -16.58 -1.55 -28.21
CA PHE A 419 -16.30 -0.12 -28.18
C PHE A 419 -17.52 0.62 -28.71
#